data_AF-A0A1M7EFZ6-F1
#
_entry.id   AF-A0A1M7EFZ6-F1
#
_cell.length_a   1.000
_cell.length_b   1.000
_cell.length_c   1.000
_cell.angle_alpha   90.00
_cell.angle_beta   90.00
_cell.angle_gamma   90.00
#
_symmetry.space_group_name_H-M   'P 1'
#
loop_
_entity.id
_entity.type
_entity.pdbx_description
1 polymer ?
#
loop_
_entity_poly.entity_id
_entity_poly.type
_entity_poly.pdbx_seq_one_letter_code
_entity_poly.pdbx_strand_id
1 'polypeptide(L)'
;MQPVRELPNTVKPANGLTHGLDRHRTYWRAESVAPLWRILAASGYGLWAWLGLALMLGLYPAGRNGSLLPLCVGTVLVGIGLLVACLPWRGASGWYGWHPRRDSRPNRAAMLALVTFLPMLAVAGLVRGDNIFWATRLAGAMLALCSVASLAYTGYRFRRQLSPTLQRAAAALPLSRLVFAGYAGGLWLWLCTLAQGDLVAPRSLYPWVLLLLTLALLLGLLEGQGWHSLSRLGAQESAAEQELQPARFVAALFIYVLPCIALLHARQDGVDLIAAALAVPSCLLGKWLERHLYESLLRGSTD
;
A
#
# COMPACT_ATOMS: atom_id res chain seq x y z
N MET A 1 12.69 -50.26 -59.51
CA MET A 1 11.32 -50.25 -58.94
C MET A 1 11.41 -50.59 -57.46
N GLN A 2 11.35 -49.56 -56.62
CA GLN A 2 10.98 -49.59 -55.19
C GLN A 2 10.25 -48.26 -54.91
N PRO A 3 9.15 -48.26 -54.15
CA PRO A 3 8.26 -47.10 -54.08
C PRO A 3 8.76 -46.03 -53.11
N VAL A 4 8.58 -44.78 -53.55
CA VAL A 4 8.75 -43.54 -52.78
C VAL A 4 7.77 -43.53 -51.60
N ARG A 5 8.31 -43.38 -50.38
CA ARG A 5 7.52 -43.15 -49.17
C ARG A 5 7.40 -41.64 -48.98
N GLU A 6 6.29 -41.06 -49.42
CA GLU A 6 5.95 -39.66 -49.13
C GLU A 6 5.65 -39.52 -47.63
N LEU A 7 6.41 -38.66 -46.93
CA LEU A 7 6.04 -38.14 -45.62
C LEU A 7 5.03 -36.99 -45.81
N PRO A 8 3.90 -36.96 -45.09
CA PRO A 8 3.06 -35.78 -45.06
C PRO A 8 3.72 -34.67 -44.22
N ASN A 9 4.38 -33.74 -44.90
CA ASN A 9 4.69 -32.42 -44.37
C ASN A 9 3.42 -31.55 -44.40
N THR A 10 2.69 -31.48 -43.30
CA THR A 10 1.89 -30.28 -42.97
C THR A 10 1.89 -30.06 -41.46
N VAL A 11 2.96 -29.43 -40.97
CA VAL A 11 2.95 -28.77 -39.67
C VAL A 11 1.90 -27.66 -39.74
N LYS A 12 0.76 -27.90 -39.12
CA LYS A 12 -0.25 -26.88 -38.82
C LYS A 12 0.45 -25.76 -38.04
N PRO A 13 0.48 -24.51 -38.51
CA PRO A 13 1.11 -23.44 -37.74
C PRO A 13 0.40 -23.34 -36.39
N ALA A 14 1.19 -23.42 -35.33
CA ALA A 14 0.75 -23.32 -33.95
C ALA A 14 0.31 -21.87 -33.65
N ASN A 15 -0.86 -21.48 -34.15
CA ASN A 15 -1.55 -20.23 -33.83
C ASN A 15 -2.08 -20.18 -32.38
N GLY A 16 -1.62 -21.08 -31.50
CA GLY A 16 -2.06 -21.18 -30.10
C GLY A 16 -1.10 -20.57 -29.08
N LEU A 17 0.16 -20.30 -29.44
CA LEU A 17 1.19 -19.85 -28.48
C LEU A 17 1.31 -18.33 -28.36
N THR A 18 0.91 -17.58 -29.37
CA THR A 18 0.88 -16.10 -29.32
C THR A 18 -0.27 -15.58 -28.46
N HIS A 19 -1.42 -16.27 -28.47
CA HIS A 19 -2.60 -15.82 -27.74
C HIS A 19 -2.49 -15.95 -26.21
N GLY A 20 -1.62 -16.86 -25.71
CA GLY A 20 -1.33 -17.05 -24.29
C GLY A 20 -0.31 -16.05 -23.73
N LEU A 21 0.71 -15.70 -24.53
CA LEU A 21 1.73 -14.71 -24.15
C LEU A 21 1.16 -13.28 -24.18
N ASP A 22 0.27 -12.96 -25.11
CA ASP A 22 -0.40 -11.64 -25.16
C ASP A 22 -1.40 -11.44 -24.02
N ARG A 23 -2.10 -12.51 -23.60
CA ARG A 23 -3.00 -12.45 -22.43
C ARG A 23 -2.21 -12.28 -21.13
N HIS A 24 -1.01 -12.88 -21.04
CA HIS A 24 -0.14 -12.69 -19.89
C HIS A 24 0.50 -11.29 -19.86
N ARG A 25 0.94 -10.75 -21.02
CA ARG A 25 1.47 -9.38 -21.15
C ARG A 25 0.46 -8.30 -20.80
N THR A 26 -0.80 -8.45 -21.23
CA THR A 26 -1.86 -7.47 -20.95
C THR A 26 -2.33 -7.50 -19.49
N TYR A 27 -2.31 -8.66 -18.84
CA TYR A 27 -2.64 -8.76 -17.41
C TYR A 27 -1.59 -8.06 -16.52
N TRP A 28 -0.29 -8.16 -16.87
CA TRP A 28 0.79 -7.42 -16.22
C TRP A 28 0.73 -5.91 -16.47
N ARG A 29 0.26 -5.49 -17.64
CA ARG A 29 0.08 -4.08 -18.02
C ARG A 29 -1.10 -3.41 -17.30
N ALA A 30 -2.06 -4.18 -16.78
CA ALA A 30 -3.23 -3.67 -16.04
C ALA A 30 -3.06 -3.66 -14.51
N GLU A 31 -2.17 -4.47 -13.94
CA GLU A 31 -1.89 -4.52 -12.49
C GLU A 31 -0.67 -3.70 -12.05
N SER A 32 0.15 -3.22 -12.99
CA SER A 32 1.34 -2.37 -12.76
C SER A 32 1.01 -0.90 -12.53
N VAL A 33 -0.11 -0.40 -13.06
CA VAL A 33 -0.68 0.89 -12.65
C VAL A 33 -1.36 0.66 -11.31
N ALA A 34 -0.63 0.85 -10.23
CA ALA A 34 -1.22 0.90 -8.90
C ALA A 34 -1.61 2.35 -8.64
N PRO A 35 -2.81 2.77 -9.05
CA PRO A 35 -3.21 4.15 -9.00
C PRO A 35 -3.14 4.73 -7.59
N LEU A 36 -2.98 6.05 -7.48
CA LEU A 36 -2.85 6.80 -6.23
C LEU A 36 -3.84 6.32 -5.13
N TRP A 37 -5.07 5.97 -5.52
CA TRP A 37 -6.08 5.49 -4.58
C TRP A 37 -5.76 4.14 -3.90
N ARG A 38 -4.91 3.29 -4.48
CA ARG A 38 -4.41 2.07 -3.78
C ARG A 38 -3.37 2.42 -2.71
N ILE A 39 -2.55 3.44 -2.95
CA ILE A 39 -1.64 3.99 -1.92
C ILE A 39 -2.47 4.55 -0.77
N LEU A 40 -3.50 5.31 -1.14
CA LEU A 40 -4.43 5.93 -0.20
C LEU A 40 -5.16 4.87 0.64
N ALA A 41 -5.75 3.86 -0.01
CA ALA A 41 -6.41 2.76 0.70
C ALA A 41 -5.45 1.98 1.61
N ALA A 42 -4.21 1.70 1.17
CA ALA A 42 -3.21 1.07 2.02
C ALA A 42 -2.86 1.92 3.25
N SER A 43 -2.72 3.24 3.08
CA SER A 43 -2.50 4.16 4.21
C SER A 43 -3.70 4.23 5.16
N GLY A 44 -4.93 4.17 4.65
CA GLY A 44 -6.15 4.10 5.45
C GLY A 44 -6.27 2.82 6.27
N TYR A 45 -5.95 1.67 5.68
CA TYR A 45 -5.86 0.41 6.43
C TYR A 45 -4.75 0.42 7.49
N GLY A 46 -3.61 1.04 7.19
CA GLY A 46 -2.54 1.25 8.17
C GLY A 46 -2.99 2.13 9.34
N LEU A 47 -3.73 3.20 9.05
CA LEU A 47 -4.31 4.10 10.05
C LEU A 47 -5.30 3.35 10.95
N TRP A 48 -6.22 2.58 10.37
CA TRP A 48 -7.15 1.74 11.14
C TRP A 48 -6.44 0.66 11.96
N ALA A 49 -5.34 0.10 11.46
CA ALA A 49 -4.54 -0.87 12.20
C ALA A 49 -3.93 -0.26 13.47
N TRP A 50 -3.30 0.92 13.35
CA TRP A 50 -2.75 1.63 14.50
C TRP A 50 -3.82 2.09 15.48
N LEU A 51 -4.93 2.65 14.98
CA LEU A 51 -6.03 3.06 15.84
C LEU A 51 -6.63 1.87 16.59
N GLY A 52 -6.88 0.75 15.90
CA GLY A 52 -7.39 -0.47 16.50
C GLY A 52 -6.46 -1.03 17.58
N LEU A 53 -5.14 -1.00 17.33
CA LEU A 53 -4.14 -1.40 18.31
C LEU A 53 -4.11 -0.46 19.53
N ALA A 54 -4.18 0.85 19.32
CA ALA A 54 -4.23 1.83 20.41
C ALA A 54 -5.48 1.66 21.28
N LEU A 55 -6.64 1.39 20.66
CA LEU A 55 -7.89 1.08 21.36
C LEU A 55 -7.81 -0.25 22.11
N MET A 56 -7.25 -1.29 21.50
CA MET A 56 -7.04 -2.59 22.15
C MET A 56 -6.17 -2.45 23.41
N LEU A 57 -5.11 -1.65 23.35
CA LEU A 57 -4.21 -1.40 24.47
C LEU A 57 -4.78 -0.42 25.50
N GLY A 58 -5.90 0.24 25.20
CA GLY A 58 -6.49 1.26 26.07
C GLY A 58 -5.65 2.54 26.17
N LEU A 59 -4.80 2.81 25.16
CA LEU A 59 -3.89 3.95 25.13
C LEU A 59 -4.53 5.21 24.54
N TYR A 60 -5.72 5.09 23.96
CA TYR A 60 -6.35 6.19 23.21
C TYR A 60 -7.23 7.07 24.13
N PRO A 61 -7.09 8.41 24.13
CA PRO A 61 -7.78 9.31 25.06
C PRO A 61 -9.30 9.08 25.06
N ALA A 62 -9.90 9.05 26.25
CA ALA A 62 -11.34 8.94 26.42
C ALA A 62 -12.03 10.18 25.82
N GLY A 63 -12.94 9.97 24.87
CA GLY A 63 -13.63 11.07 24.20
C GLY A 63 -14.17 10.68 22.83
N ARG A 64 -15.39 11.13 22.53
CA ARG A 64 -16.07 10.79 21.27
C ARG A 64 -15.37 11.34 20.04
N ASN A 65 -14.84 12.56 20.13
CA ASN A 65 -14.20 13.22 18.98
C ASN A 65 -12.78 12.70 18.70
N GLY A 66 -12.09 12.16 19.73
CA GLY A 66 -10.71 11.70 19.60
C GLY A 66 -10.57 10.56 18.60
N SER A 67 -11.38 9.51 18.74
CA SER A 67 -11.27 8.30 17.91
C SER A 67 -12.07 8.39 16.60
N LEU A 68 -13.05 9.29 16.50
CA LEU A 68 -13.84 9.47 15.29
C LEU A 68 -13.06 10.15 14.16
N LEU A 69 -12.21 11.14 14.45
CA LEU A 69 -11.42 11.81 13.41
C LEU A 69 -10.51 10.83 12.63
N PRO A 70 -9.65 10.00 13.26
CA PRO A 70 -8.83 9.03 12.52
C PRO A 70 -9.67 7.93 11.85
N LEU A 71 -10.83 7.56 12.40
CA LEU A 71 -11.77 6.66 11.70
C LEU A 71 -12.27 7.31 10.42
N CYS A 72 -12.77 8.54 10.49
CA CYS A 72 -13.28 9.30 9.34
C CYS A 72 -12.19 9.49 8.28
N VAL A 73 -10.99 9.92 8.66
CA VAL A 73 -9.86 10.03 7.74
C VAL A 73 -9.59 8.69 7.07
N GLY A 74 -9.48 7.60 7.84
CA GLY A 74 -9.28 6.25 7.27
C GLY A 74 -10.39 5.82 6.32
N THR A 75 -11.66 6.12 6.63
CA THR A 75 -12.79 5.83 5.73
C THR A 75 -12.72 6.58 4.42
N VAL A 76 -12.30 7.84 4.44
CA VAL A 76 -12.13 8.65 3.23
C VAL A 76 -11.00 8.07 2.40
N LEU A 77 -9.86 7.77 3.02
CA LEU A 77 -8.68 7.20 2.34
C LEU A 77 -8.99 5.84 1.67
N VAL A 78 -9.70 4.94 2.36
CA VAL A 78 -10.12 3.63 1.82
C VAL A 78 -11.27 3.79 0.82
N GLY A 79 -12.24 4.64 1.13
CA GLY A 79 -13.49 4.84 0.39
C GLY A 79 -13.27 5.49 -0.97
N ILE A 80 -12.33 6.43 -1.11
CA ILE A 80 -11.99 7.03 -2.41
C ILE A 80 -11.60 5.95 -3.43
N GLY A 81 -10.80 4.95 -3.04
CA GLY A 81 -10.42 3.87 -3.94
C GLY A 81 -11.56 2.95 -4.34
N LEU A 82 -12.52 2.74 -3.45
CA LEU A 82 -13.74 2.00 -3.75
C LEU A 82 -14.66 2.80 -4.70
N LEU A 83 -14.86 4.09 -4.42
CA LEU A 83 -15.66 4.99 -5.25
C LEU A 83 -15.11 5.09 -6.67
N VAL A 84 -13.80 5.28 -6.81
CA VAL A 84 -13.14 5.33 -8.13
C VAL A 84 -13.32 4.03 -8.91
N ALA A 85 -13.29 2.88 -8.25
CA ALA A 85 -13.53 1.59 -8.92
C ALA A 85 -15.00 1.37 -9.33
N CYS A 86 -15.95 2.09 -8.73
CA CYS A 86 -17.35 2.12 -9.15
C CYS A 86 -17.60 3.03 -10.36
N LEU A 87 -16.67 3.93 -10.71
CA LEU A 87 -16.86 4.80 -11.87
C LEU A 87 -16.75 3.98 -13.18
N PRO A 88 -17.66 4.17 -14.15
CA PRO A 88 -17.69 3.43 -15.41
C PRO A 88 -16.55 3.79 -16.40
N TRP A 89 -15.47 4.42 -15.93
CA TRP A 89 -14.39 4.90 -16.78
C TRP A 89 -13.45 3.76 -17.19
N ARG A 90 -13.13 3.66 -18.49
CA ARG A 90 -12.10 2.77 -19.08
C ARG A 90 -10.70 2.84 -18.43
N GLY A 91 -10.39 3.85 -17.63
CA GLY A 91 -9.12 3.98 -16.89
C GLY A 91 -9.20 3.55 -15.42
N ALA A 92 -10.38 3.22 -14.90
CA ALA A 92 -10.54 2.80 -13.51
C ALA A 92 -10.02 1.37 -13.33
N SER A 93 -8.80 1.23 -12.81
CA SER A 93 -8.28 -0.07 -12.42
C SER A 93 -9.12 -0.65 -11.27
N GLY A 94 -9.44 -1.94 -11.31
CA GLY A 94 -10.23 -2.59 -10.27
C GLY A 94 -9.67 -2.41 -8.85
N TRP A 95 -10.57 -2.23 -7.89
CA TRP A 95 -10.24 -2.12 -6.46
C TRP A 95 -9.90 -3.51 -5.92
N TYR A 96 -8.63 -3.71 -5.55
CA TYR A 96 -8.10 -5.02 -5.17
C TYR A 96 -8.45 -6.15 -6.17
N GLY A 97 -8.48 -5.82 -7.47
CA GLY A 97 -8.81 -6.74 -8.55
C GLY A 97 -10.30 -7.06 -8.71
N TRP A 98 -11.19 -6.29 -8.08
CA TRP A 98 -12.64 -6.35 -8.30
C TRP A 98 -13.13 -5.08 -8.99
N HIS A 99 -14.03 -5.23 -9.96
CA HIS A 99 -14.71 -4.11 -10.63
C HIS A 99 -16.19 -4.18 -10.25
N PRO A 100 -16.66 -3.30 -9.36
CA PRO A 100 -18.07 -3.21 -8.98
C PRO A 100 -18.93 -2.79 -10.17
N ARG A 101 -19.35 -3.78 -10.98
CA ARG A 101 -20.38 -3.67 -12.03
C ARG A 101 -21.58 -4.54 -11.67
N ARG A 102 -22.73 -4.28 -12.29
CA ARG A 102 -24.04 -4.88 -11.97
C ARG A 102 -24.06 -6.42 -11.85
N ASP A 103 -23.09 -7.13 -12.45
CA ASP A 103 -23.03 -8.60 -12.44
C ASP A 103 -21.72 -9.19 -11.87
N SER A 104 -20.89 -8.40 -11.19
CA SER A 104 -19.59 -8.87 -10.68
C SER A 104 -19.60 -9.15 -9.18
N ARG A 105 -19.44 -10.42 -8.79
CA ARG A 105 -19.25 -10.78 -7.37
C ARG A 105 -17.89 -10.29 -6.84
N PRO A 106 -17.82 -9.78 -5.60
CA PRO A 106 -16.57 -9.38 -5.00
C PRO A 106 -15.63 -10.58 -4.88
N ASN A 107 -14.36 -10.38 -5.28
CA ASN A 107 -13.34 -11.40 -5.10
C ASN A 107 -12.97 -11.52 -3.60
N ARG A 108 -12.24 -12.57 -3.21
CA ARG A 108 -11.83 -12.79 -1.80
C ARG A 108 -11.07 -11.60 -1.19
N ALA A 109 -10.25 -10.90 -1.99
CA ALA A 109 -9.52 -9.72 -1.50
C ALA A 109 -10.45 -8.54 -1.22
N ALA A 110 -11.40 -8.27 -2.12
CA ALA A 110 -12.41 -7.23 -1.98
C ALA A 110 -13.38 -7.55 -0.85
N MET A 111 -13.78 -8.82 -0.67
CA MET A 111 -14.60 -9.24 0.48
C MET A 111 -13.86 -8.99 1.78
N LEU A 112 -12.60 -9.40 1.89
CA LEU A 112 -11.81 -9.21 3.11
C LEU A 112 -11.56 -7.71 3.39
N ALA A 113 -11.32 -6.93 2.33
CA ALA A 113 -11.27 -5.47 2.40
C ALA A 113 -12.61 -4.84 2.84
N LEU A 114 -13.76 -5.36 2.40
CA LEU A 114 -15.09 -4.90 2.82
C LEU A 114 -15.43 -5.31 4.26
N VAL A 115 -15.02 -6.51 4.68
CA VAL A 115 -15.25 -7.01 6.05
C VAL A 115 -14.62 -6.09 7.09
N THR A 116 -13.52 -5.42 6.77
CA THR A 116 -12.88 -4.44 7.67
C THR A 116 -13.78 -3.24 8.03
N PHE A 117 -14.81 -2.93 7.23
CA PHE A 117 -15.77 -1.87 7.54
C PHE A 117 -16.69 -2.26 8.71
N LEU A 118 -16.94 -3.55 8.96
CA LEU A 118 -17.77 -3.99 10.10
C LEU A 118 -17.15 -3.60 11.45
N PRO A 119 -15.90 -3.98 11.78
CA PRO A 119 -15.29 -3.55 13.03
C PRO A 119 -15.08 -2.03 13.07
N MET A 120 -14.87 -1.37 11.92
CA MET A 120 -14.81 0.09 11.86
C MET A 120 -16.14 0.75 12.28
N LEU A 121 -17.28 0.26 11.77
CA LEU A 121 -18.61 0.73 12.18
C LEU A 121 -18.90 0.39 13.64
N ALA A 122 -18.48 -0.79 14.11
CA ALA A 122 -18.62 -1.18 15.51
C ALA A 122 -17.85 -0.22 16.42
N VAL A 123 -16.59 0.12 16.10
CA VAL A 123 -15.83 1.12 16.86
C VAL A 123 -16.54 2.47 16.80
N ALA A 124 -16.99 2.93 15.62
CA ALA A 124 -17.69 4.20 15.48
C ALA A 124 -18.97 4.29 16.32
N GLY A 125 -19.72 3.18 16.46
CA GLY A 125 -20.93 3.10 17.29
C GLY A 125 -20.66 2.93 18.79
N LEU A 126 -19.56 2.26 19.16
CA LEU A 126 -19.19 1.95 20.54
C LEU A 126 -18.40 3.06 21.24
N VAL A 127 -17.89 4.04 20.49
CA VAL A 127 -17.25 5.25 21.04
C VAL A 127 -18.32 6.09 21.76
N ARG A 128 -18.62 5.70 23.01
CA ARG A 128 -19.49 6.40 23.96
C ARG A 128 -18.65 6.78 25.17
N GLY A 129 -17.98 7.93 25.11
CA GLY A 129 -17.29 8.56 26.25
C GLY A 129 -16.05 7.82 26.76
N ASP A 130 -16.21 6.56 27.19
CA ASP A 130 -15.17 5.72 27.79
C ASP A 130 -14.67 4.63 26.84
N ASN A 131 -13.41 4.77 26.41
CA ASN A 131 -12.71 3.76 25.60
C ASN A 131 -12.25 2.54 26.43
N ILE A 132 -12.51 2.54 27.75
CA ILE A 132 -12.15 1.46 28.68
C ILE A 132 -13.12 0.26 28.55
N PHE A 133 -14.28 0.47 27.91
CA PHE A 133 -15.27 -0.59 27.71
C PHE A 133 -14.71 -1.75 26.88
N TRP A 134 -14.85 -2.97 27.39
CA TRP A 134 -14.27 -4.18 26.80
C TRP A 134 -14.70 -4.40 25.35
N ALA A 135 -15.93 -4.00 24.98
CA ALA A 135 -16.41 -4.14 23.61
C ALA A 135 -15.68 -3.20 22.64
N THR A 136 -15.30 -2.00 23.08
CA THR A 136 -14.50 -1.05 22.29
C THR A 136 -13.09 -1.61 22.04
N ARG A 137 -12.50 -2.24 23.06
CA ARG A 137 -11.18 -2.91 22.93
C ARG A 137 -11.24 -4.09 21.97
N LEU A 138 -12.30 -4.91 22.06
CA LEU A 138 -12.52 -6.05 21.17
C LEU A 138 -12.76 -5.59 19.72
N ALA A 139 -13.58 -4.56 19.52
CA ALA A 139 -13.82 -3.98 18.21
C ALA A 139 -12.54 -3.37 17.62
N GLY A 140 -11.73 -2.70 18.45
CA GLY A 140 -10.39 -2.20 18.08
C GLY A 140 -9.44 -3.33 17.68
N ALA A 141 -9.39 -4.42 18.44
CA ALA A 141 -8.58 -5.60 18.11
C ALA A 141 -9.02 -6.22 16.77
N MET A 142 -10.32 -6.38 16.55
CA MET A 142 -10.86 -6.87 15.28
C MET A 142 -10.55 -5.92 14.13
N LEU A 143 -10.63 -4.60 14.34
CA LEU A 143 -10.27 -3.60 13.34
C LEU A 143 -8.79 -3.72 12.94
N ALA A 144 -7.91 -3.88 13.93
CA ALA A 144 -6.47 -4.06 13.69
C ALA A 144 -6.19 -5.36 12.93
N LEU A 145 -6.74 -6.48 13.39
CA LEU A 145 -6.57 -7.79 12.75
C LEU A 145 -7.10 -7.80 11.32
N CYS A 146 -8.32 -7.30 11.09
CA CYS A 146 -8.91 -7.23 9.75
C CYS A 146 -8.10 -6.33 8.82
N SER A 147 -7.61 -5.19 9.29
CA SER A 147 -6.81 -4.26 8.49
C SER A 147 -5.46 -4.87 8.11
N VAL A 148 -4.76 -5.50 9.06
CA VAL A 148 -3.49 -6.19 8.80
C VAL A 148 -3.70 -7.39 7.88
N ALA A 149 -4.75 -8.19 8.09
CA ALA A 149 -5.10 -9.31 7.23
C ALA A 149 -5.38 -8.86 5.79
N SER A 150 -6.03 -7.71 5.60
CA SER A 150 -6.28 -7.11 4.27
C SER A 150 -5.00 -6.71 3.57
N LEU A 151 -4.12 -6.02 4.27
CA LEU A 151 -2.81 -5.63 3.74
C LEU A 151 -1.93 -6.85 3.41
N ALA A 152 -1.88 -7.83 4.31
CA ALA A 152 -1.11 -9.05 4.10
C ALA A 152 -1.66 -9.86 2.92
N TYR A 153 -2.97 -10.11 2.88
CA TYR A 153 -3.60 -10.89 1.81
C TYR A 153 -3.38 -10.27 0.44
N THR A 154 -3.51 -8.94 0.34
CA THR A 154 -3.30 -8.22 -0.93
C THR A 154 -1.82 -8.19 -1.35
N GLY A 155 -0.89 -8.08 -0.40
CA GLY A 155 0.55 -8.25 -0.66
C GLY A 155 0.92 -9.65 -1.14
N TYR A 156 0.45 -10.69 -0.45
CA TYR A 156 0.72 -12.09 -0.81
C TYR A 156 0.07 -12.51 -2.13
N ARG A 157 -1.16 -12.05 -2.40
CA ARG A 157 -1.83 -12.30 -3.68
C ARG A 157 -1.01 -11.77 -4.85
N PHE A 158 -0.53 -10.53 -4.74
CA PHE A 158 0.30 -9.92 -5.78
C PHE A 158 1.57 -10.74 -6.01
N ARG A 159 2.22 -11.19 -4.93
CA ARG A 159 3.40 -12.05 -5.05
C ARG A 159 3.07 -13.37 -5.78
N ARG A 160 1.95 -14.01 -5.45
CA ARG A 160 1.52 -15.26 -6.10
C ARG A 160 1.23 -15.12 -7.60
N GLN A 161 0.91 -13.91 -8.06
CA GLN A 161 0.69 -13.64 -9.48
C GLN A 161 2.00 -13.50 -10.27
N LEU A 162 3.15 -13.25 -9.61
CA LEU A 162 4.47 -13.14 -10.24
C LEU A 162 5.00 -14.47 -10.81
N SER A 163 5.87 -14.38 -11.82
CA SER A 163 6.62 -15.53 -12.35
C SER A 163 7.53 -16.13 -11.26
N PRO A 164 7.88 -17.44 -11.31
CA PRO A 164 8.64 -18.09 -10.25
C PRO A 164 10.04 -17.48 -10.01
N THR A 165 10.65 -16.88 -11.03
CA THR A 165 11.94 -16.15 -10.91
C THR A 165 11.74 -14.81 -10.19
N LEU A 166 10.72 -14.04 -10.57
CA LEU A 166 10.35 -12.78 -9.92
C LEU A 166 9.84 -13.00 -8.49
N GLN A 167 9.16 -14.11 -8.20
CA GLN A 167 8.68 -14.45 -6.85
C GLN A 167 9.80 -14.57 -5.81
N ARG A 168 11.00 -14.98 -6.22
CA ARG A 168 12.19 -15.06 -5.35
C ARG A 168 12.82 -13.71 -5.14
N ALA A 169 13.01 -12.94 -6.22
CA ALA A 169 13.55 -11.58 -6.14
C ALA A 169 12.65 -10.63 -5.36
N ALA A 170 11.33 -10.87 -5.42
CA ALA A 170 10.31 -10.04 -4.82
C ALA A 170 9.76 -10.61 -3.49
N ALA A 171 10.55 -11.45 -2.81
CA ALA A 171 10.17 -12.05 -1.53
C ALA A 171 9.87 -11.00 -0.43
N ALA A 172 10.53 -9.84 -0.49
CA ALA A 172 10.35 -8.73 0.44
C ALA A 172 9.13 -7.83 0.13
N LEU A 173 8.50 -7.94 -1.04
CA LEU A 173 7.35 -7.09 -1.43
C LEU A 173 6.16 -7.07 -0.47
N PRO A 174 5.64 -8.22 0.03
CA PRO A 174 4.50 -8.18 0.95
C PRO A 174 4.87 -7.47 2.25
N LEU A 175 6.11 -7.65 2.72
CA LEU A 175 6.61 -7.01 3.92
C LEU A 175 6.81 -5.50 3.69
N SER A 176 7.41 -5.08 2.57
CA SER A 176 7.57 -3.65 2.27
C SER A 176 6.24 -2.93 2.17
N ARG A 177 5.20 -3.57 1.61
CA ARG A 177 3.83 -3.01 1.58
C ARG A 177 3.21 -2.87 2.97
N LEU A 178 3.43 -3.85 3.84
CA LEU A 178 2.96 -3.80 5.23
C LEU A 178 3.67 -2.69 6.02
N VAL A 179 5.00 -2.61 5.90
CA VAL A 179 5.82 -1.57 6.56
C VAL A 179 5.43 -0.19 6.04
N PHE A 180 5.24 -0.03 4.72
CA PHE A 180 4.76 1.22 4.13
C PHE A 180 3.38 1.61 4.65
N ALA A 181 2.42 0.69 4.65
CA ALA A 181 1.08 0.95 5.16
C ALA A 181 1.11 1.35 6.64
N GLY A 182 1.91 0.65 7.46
CA GLY A 182 2.12 1.01 8.85
C GLY A 182 2.77 2.38 9.03
N TYR A 183 3.76 2.72 8.22
CA TYR A 183 4.44 4.01 8.24
C TYR A 183 3.50 5.17 7.83
N ALA A 184 2.87 5.07 6.66
CA ALA A 184 1.94 6.07 6.15
C ALA A 184 0.71 6.23 7.05
N GLY A 185 0.14 5.11 7.52
CA GLY A 185 -0.96 5.12 8.48
C GLY A 185 -0.57 5.73 9.82
N GLY A 186 0.66 5.52 10.27
CA GLY A 186 1.19 6.13 11.49
C GLY A 186 1.42 7.64 11.35
N LEU A 187 1.87 8.12 10.18
CA LEU A 187 1.93 9.56 9.86
C LEU A 187 0.54 10.21 9.85
N TRP A 188 -0.46 9.54 9.28
CA TRP A 188 -1.85 10.01 9.33
C TRP A 188 -2.39 10.06 10.76
N LEU A 189 -2.08 9.05 11.58
CA LEU A 189 -2.52 9.03 12.98
C LEU A 189 -1.85 10.16 13.75
N TRP A 190 -0.56 10.40 13.52
CA TRP A 190 0.17 11.52 14.08
C TRP A 190 -0.49 12.86 13.71
N LEU A 191 -0.77 13.10 12.42
CA LEU A 191 -1.48 14.29 11.96
C LEU A 191 -2.86 14.44 12.64
N CYS A 192 -3.61 13.35 12.78
CA CYS A 192 -4.91 13.37 13.48
C CYS A 192 -4.74 13.77 14.96
N THR A 193 -3.74 13.25 15.65
CA THR A 193 -3.49 13.61 17.06
C THR A 193 -3.10 15.08 17.21
N LEU A 194 -2.31 15.63 16.28
CA LEU A 194 -1.95 17.05 16.31
C LEU A 194 -3.16 17.94 16.01
N ALA A 195 -3.99 17.57 15.04
CA ALA A 195 -5.19 18.32 14.67
C ALA A 195 -6.25 18.37 15.79
N GLN A 196 -6.24 17.40 16.71
CA GLN A 196 -7.17 17.36 17.85
C GLN A 196 -6.75 18.24 19.02
N GLY A 197 -5.50 18.72 19.06
CA GLY A 197 -5.01 19.55 20.17
C GLY A 197 -4.89 18.83 21.52
N ASP A 198 -5.14 17.52 21.56
CA ASP A 198 -4.91 16.66 22.74
C ASP A 198 -3.39 16.47 22.91
N LEU A 199 -2.76 17.50 23.44
CA LEU A 199 -1.33 17.55 23.76
C LEU A 199 -1.04 16.60 24.92
N VAL A 200 -0.90 15.31 24.62
CA VAL A 200 -0.17 14.41 25.51
C VAL A 200 1.24 14.98 25.62
N ALA A 201 1.74 15.13 26.86
CA ALA A 201 3.00 15.79 27.16
C ALA A 201 4.12 15.39 26.16
N PRO A 202 5.06 16.30 25.79
CA PRO A 202 6.08 16.08 24.76
C PRO A 202 6.85 14.76 24.89
N ARG A 203 6.97 14.24 26.12
CA ARG A 203 7.67 12.99 26.46
C ARG A 203 6.93 11.71 26.00
N SER A 204 5.62 11.75 25.82
CA SER A 204 4.81 10.60 25.37
C SER A 204 4.85 10.38 23.85
N LEU A 205 5.16 11.44 23.08
CA LEU A 205 5.31 11.36 21.62
C LEU A 205 6.65 10.73 21.19
N TYR A 206 7.63 10.66 22.10
CA TYR A 206 8.96 10.13 21.82
C TYR A 206 8.99 8.68 21.29
N PRO A 207 8.35 7.69 21.94
CA PRO A 207 8.31 6.32 21.40
C PRO A 207 7.63 6.24 20.04
N TRP A 208 6.63 7.09 19.78
CA TRP A 208 5.92 7.13 18.50
C TRP A 208 6.82 7.66 17.36
N VAL A 209 7.55 8.75 17.61
CA VAL A 209 8.53 9.30 16.65
C VAL A 209 9.61 8.27 16.33
N LEU A 210 10.20 7.62 17.35
CA LEU A 210 11.21 6.58 17.14
C LEU A 210 10.68 5.40 16.34
N LEU A 211 9.44 4.98 16.60
CA LEU A 211 8.78 3.91 15.86
C LEU A 211 8.59 4.27 14.39
N LEU A 212 8.14 5.49 14.08
CA LEU A 212 7.98 5.96 12.71
C LEU A 212 9.33 6.06 11.98
N LEU A 213 10.38 6.55 12.65
CA LEU A 213 11.74 6.57 12.09
C LEU A 213 12.26 5.16 11.82
N THR A 214 11.98 4.21 12.72
CA THR A 214 12.36 2.80 12.54
C THR A 214 11.64 2.17 11.35
N LEU A 215 10.35 2.45 11.18
CA LEU A 215 9.57 2.00 10.02
C LEU A 215 10.07 2.62 8.72
N ALA A 216 10.43 3.92 8.72
CA ALA A 216 11.02 4.59 7.57
C ALA A 216 12.35 3.93 7.16
N LEU A 217 13.23 3.65 8.13
CA LEU A 217 14.50 2.97 7.89
C LEU A 217 14.28 1.55 7.35
N LEU A 218 13.39 0.78 7.97
CA LEU A 218 13.06 -0.58 7.53
C LEU A 218 12.50 -0.59 6.11
N LEU A 219 11.65 0.37 5.77
CA LEU A 219 11.12 0.50 4.41
C LEU A 219 12.22 0.81 3.40
N GLY A 220 13.12 1.75 3.73
CA GLY A 220 14.28 2.07 2.88
C GLY A 220 15.21 0.86 2.67
N LEU A 221 15.43 0.05 3.70
CA LEU A 221 16.21 -1.19 3.60
C LEU A 221 15.51 -2.24 2.71
N LEU A 222 14.21 -2.45 2.90
CA LEU A 222 13.44 -3.42 2.11
C LEU A 222 13.36 -3.02 0.63
N GLU A 223 13.24 -1.73 0.34
CA GLU A 223 13.26 -1.20 -1.02
C GLU A 223 14.65 -1.28 -1.62
N GLY A 224 15.69 -0.95 -0.86
CA GLY A 224 17.08 -1.13 -1.29
C GLY A 224 17.40 -2.57 -1.68
N GLN A 225 16.94 -3.55 -0.88
CA GLN A 225 17.08 -4.97 -1.22
C GLN A 225 16.27 -5.38 -2.45
N GLY A 226 15.06 -4.84 -2.61
CA GLY A 226 14.21 -5.10 -3.78
C GLY A 226 14.82 -4.59 -5.09
N TRP A 227 15.41 -3.40 -5.08
CA TRP A 227 16.12 -2.85 -6.24
C TRP A 227 17.38 -3.64 -6.55
N HIS A 228 18.14 -4.04 -5.52
CA HIS A 228 19.37 -4.81 -5.74
C HIS A 228 19.12 -6.23 -6.23
N SER A 229 17.98 -6.85 -5.89
CA SER A 229 17.60 -8.16 -6.44
C SER A 229 17.12 -8.06 -7.89
N LEU A 230 16.47 -6.96 -8.26
CA LEU A 230 16.06 -6.66 -9.64
C LEU A 230 17.26 -6.33 -10.54
N SER A 231 18.19 -5.51 -10.09
CA SER A 231 19.37 -5.14 -10.88
C SER A 231 20.28 -6.35 -11.17
N ARG A 232 20.31 -7.35 -10.27
CA ARG A 232 21.01 -8.64 -10.52
C ARG A 232 20.35 -9.49 -11.59
N LEU A 233 19.03 -9.36 -11.79
CA LEU A 233 18.30 -10.04 -12.85
C LEU A 233 18.40 -9.27 -14.18
N GLY A 234 18.53 -7.95 -14.12
CA GLY A 234 18.60 -7.03 -15.26
C GLY A 234 20.01 -6.62 -15.69
N ALA A 235 21.06 -7.36 -15.31
CA ALA A 235 22.47 -7.06 -15.60
C ALA A 235 22.86 -7.01 -17.11
N GLN A 236 21.87 -6.95 -18.00
CA GLN A 236 22.01 -6.86 -19.46
C GLN A 236 21.43 -5.54 -20.04
N GLU A 237 20.77 -4.68 -19.25
CA GLU A 237 20.14 -3.41 -19.69
C GLU A 237 20.65 -2.17 -18.91
N SER A 238 21.97 -2.05 -18.79
CA SER A 238 22.67 -1.10 -17.90
C SER A 238 22.55 0.39 -18.25
N ALA A 239 22.07 0.77 -19.44
CA ALA A 239 21.97 2.17 -19.85
C ALA A 239 20.68 2.86 -19.35
N ALA A 240 19.55 2.16 -19.35
CA ALA A 240 18.26 2.73 -18.92
C ALA A 240 18.18 2.90 -17.39
N GLU A 241 18.82 2.02 -16.62
CA GLU A 241 18.89 2.15 -15.16
C GLU A 241 19.68 3.39 -14.69
N GLN A 242 20.65 3.86 -15.50
CA GLN A 242 21.51 4.99 -15.15
C GLN A 242 20.78 6.35 -15.26
N GLU A 243 19.88 6.52 -16.23
CA GLU A 243 19.12 7.76 -16.40
C GLU A 243 18.03 7.96 -15.33
N LEU A 244 17.59 6.89 -14.67
CA LEU A 244 16.49 6.90 -13.69
C LEU A 244 16.95 6.95 -12.23
N GLN A 245 18.26 6.88 -11.97
CA GLN A 245 18.84 7.09 -10.64
C GLN A 245 18.44 8.41 -9.97
N PRO A 246 18.54 9.60 -10.63
CA PRO A 246 18.21 10.87 -9.96
C PRO A 246 16.74 10.95 -9.54
N ALA A 247 15.84 10.42 -10.36
CA ALA A 247 14.41 10.41 -10.05
C ALA A 247 14.09 9.50 -8.86
N ARG A 248 14.83 8.40 -8.68
CA ARG A 248 14.74 7.53 -7.49
C ARG A 248 15.20 8.26 -6.22
N PHE A 249 16.25 9.07 -6.30
CA PHE A 249 16.70 9.90 -5.17
C PHE A 249 15.63 10.92 -4.78
N VAL A 250 14.97 11.54 -5.75
CA VAL A 250 13.85 12.47 -5.50
C VAL A 250 12.68 11.75 -4.82
N ALA A 251 12.29 10.56 -5.30
CA ALA A 251 11.24 9.77 -4.64
C ALA A 251 11.62 9.44 -3.19
N ALA A 252 12.85 8.96 -2.95
CA ALA A 252 13.34 8.64 -1.62
C ALA A 252 13.39 9.88 -0.70
N LEU A 253 13.74 11.05 -1.23
CA LEU A 253 13.72 12.32 -0.49
C LEU A 253 12.30 12.62 0.04
N PHE A 254 11.30 12.47 -0.80
CA PHE A 254 9.90 12.72 -0.43
C PHE A 254 9.31 11.67 0.51
N ILE A 255 9.71 10.41 0.37
CA ILE A 255 9.23 9.29 1.22
C ILE A 255 9.86 9.31 2.61
N TYR A 256 11.16 9.60 2.68
CA TYR A 256 11.96 9.39 3.88
C TYR A 256 12.44 10.70 4.49
N VAL A 257 13.10 11.55 3.70
CA VAL A 257 13.84 12.70 4.24
C VAL A 257 12.90 13.77 4.76
N LEU A 258 11.91 14.18 3.96
CA LEU A 258 10.96 15.23 4.37
C LEU A 258 10.17 14.83 5.63
N PRO A 259 9.58 13.61 5.69
CA PRO A 259 8.88 13.18 6.90
C PRO A 259 9.79 12.96 8.11
N CYS A 260 11.02 12.47 7.90
CA CYS A 260 11.99 12.33 8.99
C CYS A 260 12.43 13.69 9.55
N ILE A 261 12.63 14.70 8.71
CA ILE A 261 12.92 16.07 9.15
C ILE A 261 11.73 16.61 9.96
N ALA A 262 10.49 16.44 9.47
CA ALA A 262 9.29 16.85 10.19
C ALA A 262 9.18 16.18 11.57
N LEU A 263 9.47 14.88 11.66
CA LEU A 263 9.48 14.11 12.91
C LEU A 263 10.60 14.56 13.87
N LEU A 264 11.77 14.91 13.34
CA LEU A 264 12.89 15.43 14.14
C LEU A 264 12.64 16.86 14.61
N HIS A 265 11.98 17.69 13.82
CA HIS A 265 11.58 19.04 14.21
C HIS A 265 10.53 19.01 15.33
N ALA A 266 9.55 18.10 15.21
CA ALA A 266 8.57 17.83 16.26
C ALA A 266 9.20 17.39 17.59
N ARG A 267 10.43 16.85 17.55
CA ARG A 267 11.22 16.50 18.73
C ARG A 267 11.93 17.71 19.36
N GLN A 268 12.36 18.69 18.57
CA GLN A 268 13.21 19.80 19.03
C GLN A 268 12.41 21.02 19.50
N ASP A 269 11.47 21.50 18.69
CA ASP A 269 10.84 22.81 18.89
C ASP A 269 9.36 22.73 19.31
N GLY A 270 8.84 21.52 19.52
CA GLY A 270 7.44 21.27 19.85
C GLY A 270 6.59 20.90 18.64
N VAL A 271 5.31 20.67 18.92
CA VAL A 271 4.32 20.09 18.01
C VAL A 271 4.00 21.06 16.86
N ASP A 272 4.55 20.79 15.68
CA ASP A 272 4.24 21.57 14.46
C ASP A 272 3.25 20.81 13.56
N LEU A 273 2.00 21.27 13.57
CA LEU A 273 0.93 20.78 12.70
C LEU A 273 1.29 20.93 11.22
N ILE A 274 2.03 21.98 10.87
CA ILE A 274 2.42 22.26 9.48
C ILE A 274 3.41 21.21 9.00
N ALA A 275 4.40 20.87 9.83
CA ALA A 275 5.37 19.81 9.54
C ALA A 275 4.66 18.44 9.29
N ALA A 276 3.68 18.09 10.12
CA ALA A 276 2.89 16.87 9.92
C ALA A 276 2.00 16.93 8.66
N ALA A 277 1.38 18.08 8.40
CA ALA A 277 0.54 18.31 7.22
C ALA A 277 1.34 18.27 5.91
N LEU A 278 2.65 18.54 5.96
CA LEU A 278 3.56 18.40 4.81
C LEU A 278 4.15 16.98 4.68
N ALA A 279 4.42 16.29 5.78
CA ALA A 279 5.01 14.96 5.79
C ALA A 279 4.10 13.88 5.15
N VAL A 280 2.80 13.97 5.39
CA VAL A 280 1.81 13.02 4.82
C VAL A 280 1.73 13.13 3.29
N PRO A 281 1.45 14.30 2.69
CA PRO A 281 1.39 14.43 1.23
C PRO A 281 2.76 14.21 0.58
N SER A 282 3.87 14.59 1.22
CA SER A 282 5.21 14.31 0.67
C SER A 282 5.45 12.80 0.55
N CYS A 283 5.11 12.03 1.59
CA CYS A 283 5.26 10.57 1.58
C CYS A 283 4.40 9.91 0.48
N LEU A 284 3.15 10.35 0.33
CA LEU A 284 2.24 9.86 -0.72
C LEU A 284 2.74 10.22 -2.12
N LEU A 285 3.22 11.45 -2.31
CA LEU A 285 3.75 11.93 -3.59
C LEU A 285 5.01 11.15 -3.98
N GLY A 286 5.94 10.95 -3.04
CA GLY A 286 7.15 10.19 -3.28
C GLY A 286 6.85 8.73 -3.65
N LYS A 287 5.87 8.09 -3.01
CA LYS A 287 5.42 6.73 -3.39
C LYS A 287 4.72 6.66 -4.73
N TRP A 288 3.98 7.70 -5.07
CA TRP A 288 3.38 7.79 -6.40
C TRP A 288 4.47 7.92 -7.47
N LEU A 289 5.48 8.77 -7.23
CA LEU A 289 6.60 8.99 -8.14
C LEU A 289 7.47 7.74 -8.31
N GLU A 290 7.82 7.05 -7.23
CA GLU A 290 8.57 5.79 -7.27
C GLU A 290 7.87 4.73 -8.15
N ARG A 291 6.53 4.63 -8.03
CA ARG A 291 5.74 3.71 -8.85
C ARG A 291 5.70 4.12 -10.31
N HIS A 292 5.60 5.42 -10.59
CA HIS A 292 5.62 5.94 -11.96
C HIS A 292 6.96 5.64 -12.65
N LEU A 293 8.08 5.74 -11.93
CA LEU A 293 9.41 5.37 -12.44
C LEU A 293 9.56 3.87 -12.68
N TYR A 294 8.98 3.05 -11.81
CA TYR A 294 8.93 1.61 -12.02
C TYR A 294 8.16 1.25 -13.30
N GLU A 295 7.07 1.98 -13.58
CA GLU A 295 6.31 1.82 -14.82
C GLU A 295 7.09 2.24 -16.07
N SER A 296 7.84 3.34 -16.04
CA SER A 296 8.62 3.78 -17.21
C SER A 296 9.69 2.75 -17.59
N LEU A 297 10.35 2.13 -16.61
CA LEU A 297 11.32 1.03 -16.83
C LEU A 297 10.66 -0.19 -17.48
N LEU A 298 9.47 -0.57 -17.00
CA LEU A 298 8.72 -1.71 -17.54
C LEU A 298 8.22 -1.49 -18.97
N ARG A 299 8.00 -0.24 -19.40
CA ARG A 299 7.59 0.08 -20.77
C ARG A 299 8.78 0.18 -21.72
N GLY A 300 9.92 0.70 -21.26
CA GLY A 300 11.14 0.81 -22.04
C GLY A 300 11.78 -0.53 -22.44
N SER A 301 11.50 -1.62 -21.72
CA SER A 301 11.95 -2.99 -22.05
C SER A 301 11.07 -3.72 -23.09
N THR A 302 10.08 -3.02 -23.68
CA THR A 302 9.18 -3.61 -24.70
C THR A 302 9.32 -3.03 -26.10
N ASP A 303 10.19 -2.05 -26.29
CA ASP A 303 10.55 -1.45 -27.59
C ASP A 303 11.96 -1.90 -28.01
#